data_AF-A0A151IPR3-F1
#
_entry.id   AF-A0A151IPR3-F1
#
_cell.length_a   1.000
_cell.length_b   1.000
_cell.length_c   1.000
_cell.angle_alpha   90.00
_cell.angle_beta   90.00
_cell.angle_gamma   90.00
#
_symmetry.space_group_name_H-M   'P 1'
#
loop_
_entity.id
_entity.type
_entity.pdbx_description
1 polymer ?
#
loop_
_entity_poly.entity_id
_entity_poly.type
_entity_poly.pdbx_seq_one_letter_code
_entity_poly.pdbx_strand_id
1 'polypeptide(L)'
;MNKHPELQSGKFSASFTYKDAQKLWEEITAQLHQIPGAIKEWSKWRKTWQDMRNATKAKNTSIKKHVQGTGGGPASSQVLTEIDQNILALIGPTVVEGHNSVQESNVQFVNKMIIRR
;
A
#
# COMPACT_ATOMS: atom_id res chain seq x y z
N MET A 1 5.33 -5.64 12.92
CA MET A 1 5.48 -4.47 12.02
C MET A 1 5.84 -3.17 12.71
N ASN A 2 5.12 -2.69 13.74
CA ASN A 2 5.49 -1.45 14.45
C ASN A 2 6.94 -1.40 14.94
N LYS A 3 7.48 -2.55 15.35
CA LYS A 3 8.86 -2.68 15.86
C LYS A 3 9.95 -2.66 14.77
N HIS A 4 9.59 -2.76 13.48
CA HIS A 4 10.53 -2.85 12.36
C HIS A 4 10.14 -1.88 11.23
N PRO A 5 10.44 -0.57 11.36
CA PRO A 5 10.12 0.44 10.35
C PRO A 5 10.80 0.18 8.99
N GLU A 6 11.99 -0.44 9.01
CA GLU A 6 12.73 -0.92 7.85
C GLU A 6 11.83 -1.78 6.92
N LEU A 7 11.10 -2.73 7.51
CA LEU A 7 10.20 -3.63 6.79
C LEU A 7 8.92 -2.95 6.31
N GLN A 8 8.48 -1.87 6.96
CA GLN A 8 7.32 -1.10 6.52
C GLN A 8 7.63 -0.32 5.25
N SER A 9 8.83 0.29 5.20
CA SER A 9 9.29 1.07 4.04
C SER A 9 9.51 0.17 2.83
N GLY A 10 10.00 -1.06 3.05
CA GLY A 10 10.39 -1.99 1.99
C GLY A 10 11.59 -1.53 1.17
N LYS A 11 12.29 -0.48 1.60
CA LYS A 11 13.48 0.06 0.94
C LYS A 11 14.72 -0.61 1.54
N PHE A 12 15.59 -1.11 0.66
CA PHE A 12 16.91 -1.57 1.05
C PHE A 12 17.89 -0.41 1.00
N SER A 13 18.86 -0.43 1.90
CA SER A 13 19.93 0.56 2.00
C SER A 13 21.27 -0.16 2.21
N ALA A 14 22.36 0.59 2.21
CA ALA A 14 23.67 0.03 2.55
C ALA A 14 23.71 -0.58 3.97
N SER A 15 22.85 -0.10 4.88
CA SER A 15 22.73 -0.57 6.25
C SER A 15 21.60 -1.59 6.47
N PHE A 16 20.74 -1.82 5.47
CA PHE A 16 19.61 -2.75 5.57
C PHE A 16 19.52 -3.60 4.31
N THR A 17 19.99 -4.85 4.43
CA THR A 17 20.07 -5.77 3.31
C THR A 17 18.86 -6.69 3.23
N TYR A 18 18.77 -7.43 2.13
CA TYR A 18 17.78 -8.50 1.99
C TYR A 18 17.87 -9.55 3.11
N LYS A 19 19.09 -9.90 3.55
CA LYS A 19 19.30 -10.87 4.62
C LYS A 19 18.78 -10.36 5.96
N ASP A 20 18.94 -9.07 6.24
CA ASP A 20 18.41 -8.45 7.46
C ASP A 20 16.89 -8.44 7.42
N ALA A 21 16.30 -8.10 6.27
CA ALA A 21 14.86 -8.18 6.09
C ALA A 21 14.32 -9.60 6.27
N GLN A 22 15.02 -10.61 5.74
CA GLN A 22 14.65 -12.01 5.89
C GLN A 22 14.62 -12.43 7.37
N LYS A 23 15.68 -12.13 8.14
CA LYS A 23 15.74 -12.44 9.58
C LYS A 23 14.56 -11.82 10.34
N LEU A 24 14.26 -10.56 10.07
CA LEU A 24 13.12 -9.90 10.72
C LEU A 24 11.78 -10.53 10.33
N TRP A 25 11.63 -10.99 9.09
CA TRP A 25 10.43 -11.74 8.67
C TRP A 25 10.33 -13.11 9.31
N GLU A 26 11.45 -13.80 9.52
CA GLU A 26 11.51 -15.06 10.25
C GLU A 26 11.12 -14.87 11.73
N GLU A 27 11.60 -13.82 12.39
CA GLU A 27 11.19 -13.47 13.76
C GLU A 27 9.69 -13.18 13.88
N ILE A 28 9.13 -12.43 12.91
CA ILE A 28 7.68 -12.19 12.84
C ILE A 28 6.93 -13.51 12.62
N THR A 29 7.45 -14.38 11.77
CA THR A 29 6.83 -15.68 11.46
C THR A 29 6.80 -16.57 12.71
N ALA A 30 7.89 -16.60 13.47
CA ALA A 30 7.94 -17.33 14.74
C ALA A 30 6.90 -16.82 15.74
N GLN A 31 6.73 -15.49 15.86
CA GLN A 31 5.67 -14.91 16.70
C GLN A 31 4.27 -15.25 16.20
N LEU A 32 4.05 -15.25 14.88
CA LEU A 32 2.75 -15.61 14.30
C LEU A 32 2.42 -17.09 14.49
N HIS A 33 3.41 -17.98 14.46
CA HIS A 33 3.21 -19.42 14.71
C HIS A 33 2.87 -19.74 16.15
N GLN A 34 3.18 -18.86 17.11
CA GLN A 34 2.71 -19.00 18.50
C GLN A 34 1.20 -18.79 18.62
N ILE A 35 0.57 -18.16 17.64
CA ILE A 35 -0.88 -17.95 17.59
C ILE A 35 -1.49 -19.17 16.88
N PRO A 36 -2.46 -19.88 17.51
CA PRO A 36 -3.12 -21.02 16.88
C PRO A 36 -3.82 -20.57 15.59
N GLY A 37 -3.53 -21.24 14.48
CA GLY A 37 -4.11 -20.90 13.18
C GLY A 37 -3.15 -21.16 12.02
N ALA A 38 -2.96 -20.14 11.18
CA ALA A 38 -2.24 -20.28 9.92
C ALA A 38 -0.73 -20.45 10.13
N ILE A 39 -0.19 -21.59 9.71
CA ILE A 39 1.25 -21.83 9.68
C ILE A 39 1.74 -21.60 8.24
N LYS A 40 2.52 -20.53 8.05
CA LYS A 40 3.09 -20.16 6.75
C LYS A 40 4.57 -19.83 6.88
N GLU A 41 5.31 -19.99 5.78
CA GLU A 41 6.71 -19.55 5.68
C GLU A 41 6.81 -18.02 5.60
N TRP A 42 7.96 -17.47 5.96
CA TRP A 42 8.19 -16.02 6.07
C TRP A 42 7.90 -15.28 4.75
N SER A 43 8.20 -15.89 3.60
CA SER A 43 7.95 -15.31 2.28
C SER A 43 6.45 -15.13 1.99
N LYS A 44 5.63 -16.07 2.46
CA LYS A 44 4.17 -16.03 2.34
C LYS A 44 3.57 -14.99 3.27
N TRP A 45 4.09 -14.86 4.49
CA TRP A 45 3.68 -13.80 5.41
C TRP A 45 4.02 -12.41 4.87
N ARG A 46 5.21 -12.24 4.30
CA ARG A 46 5.60 -11.02 3.59
C ARG A 46 4.62 -10.68 2.46
N LYS A 47 4.25 -11.68 1.65
CA LYS A 47 3.27 -11.50 0.58
C LYS A 47 1.88 -11.13 1.11
N THR A 48 1.38 -11.84 2.12
CA THR A 48 0.09 -11.51 2.76
C THR A 48 0.08 -10.07 3.28
N TRP A 49 1.15 -9.62 3.91
CA TRP A 49 1.28 -8.23 4.34
C TRP A 49 1.24 -7.24 3.17
N GLN A 50 1.94 -7.54 2.07
CA GLN A 50 1.92 -6.70 0.87
C GLN A 50 0.52 -6.63 0.23
N ASP A 51 -0.17 -7.76 0.13
CA ASP A 51 -1.52 -7.85 -0.41
C ASP A 51 -2.51 -7.05 0.45
N MET A 52 -2.42 -7.17 1.79
CA MET A 52 -3.23 -6.38 2.73
C MET A 52 -3.02 -4.87 2.53
N ARG A 53 -1.77 -4.41 2.45
CA ARG A 53 -1.45 -3.00 2.19
C ARG A 53 -2.05 -2.51 0.88
N ASN A 54 -1.90 -3.28 -0.19
CA ASN A 54 -2.40 -2.93 -1.52
C ASN A 54 -3.93 -2.86 -1.53
N ALA A 55 -4.59 -3.84 -0.92
CA ALA A 55 -6.04 -3.89 -0.79
C ALA A 55 -6.57 -2.68 -0.01
N THR A 56 -5.98 -2.37 1.15
CA THR A 56 -6.36 -1.22 1.97
C THR A 56 -6.14 0.10 1.22
N LYS A 57 -5.01 0.26 0.50
CA LYS A 57 -4.76 1.47 -0.32
C LYS A 57 -5.80 1.60 -1.43
N ALA A 58 -6.07 0.54 -2.18
CA ALA A 58 -7.08 0.54 -3.24
C ALA A 58 -8.47 0.89 -2.71
N LYS A 59 -8.84 0.34 -1.55
CA LYS A 59 -10.11 0.65 -0.87
C LYS A 59 -10.20 2.12 -0.47
N ASN A 60 -9.15 2.67 0.14
CA ASN A 60 -9.10 4.08 0.51
C ASN A 60 -9.19 5.01 -0.71
N THR A 61 -8.47 4.69 -1.80
CA THR A 61 -8.56 5.45 -3.05
C THR A 61 -9.96 5.39 -3.66
N SER A 62 -10.61 4.22 -3.64
CA SER A 62 -11.99 4.06 -4.13
C SER A 62 -12.97 4.93 -3.35
N ILE A 63 -12.89 4.91 -2.01
CA ILE A 63 -13.73 5.73 -1.12
C ILE A 63 -13.48 7.23 -1.39
N LYS A 64 -12.22 7.67 -1.45
CA LYS A 64 -11.88 9.07 -1.73
C LYS A 64 -12.41 9.54 -3.08
N LYS A 65 -12.24 8.73 -4.14
CA LYS A 65 -12.77 9.05 -5.48
C LYS A 65 -14.29 9.16 -5.49
N HIS A 66 -14.98 8.30 -4.74
CA HIS A 66 -16.43 8.37 -4.61
C HIS A 66 -16.87 9.66 -3.90
N VAL A 67 -16.25 9.99 -2.76
CA VAL A 67 -16.53 11.21 -1.99
C VAL A 67 -16.25 12.50 -2.78
N GLN A 68 -15.20 12.50 -3.60
CA GLN A 68 -14.81 13.65 -4.43
C GLN A 68 -15.61 13.75 -5.74
N GLY A 69 -16.33 12.69 -6.13
CA GLY A 69 -17.14 12.68 -7.34
C GLY A 69 -18.45 13.44 -7.15
N THR A 70 -18.72 14.44 -7.99
CA THR A 70 -19.96 15.23 -7.96
C THR A 70 -21.09 14.63 -8.82
N GLY A 71 -21.07 13.32 -9.06
CA GLY A 71 -22.13 12.64 -9.81
C GLY A 71 -23.23 12.16 -8.87
N GLY A 72 -24.50 12.50 -9.13
CA GLY A 72 -25.67 12.20 -8.28
C GLY A 72 -26.05 10.72 -8.12
N GLY A 73 -25.08 9.81 -8.17
CA GLY A 73 -25.25 8.40 -7.82
C GLY A 73 -25.23 8.17 -6.31
N PRO A 74 -25.72 7.01 -5.85
CA PRO A 74 -25.79 6.68 -4.43
C PRO A 74 -24.39 6.61 -3.78
N ALA A 75 -24.35 6.92 -2.48
CA ALA A 75 -23.15 6.83 -1.65
C ALA A 75 -22.53 5.42 -1.71
N SER A 76 -21.20 5.32 -1.84
CA SER A 76 -20.51 4.04 -1.72
C SER A 76 -20.70 3.47 -0.32
N SER A 77 -21.10 2.20 -0.23
CA SER A 77 -21.21 1.45 1.04
C SER A 77 -19.86 0.94 1.56
N GLN A 78 -18.76 1.21 0.84
CA GLN A 78 -17.44 0.77 1.26
C GLN A 78 -16.95 1.58 2.47
N VAL A 79 -16.74 0.89 3.58
CA VAL A 79 -16.17 1.48 4.81
C VAL A 79 -14.80 0.84 5.09
N LEU A 80 -13.86 1.65 5.57
CA LEU A 80 -12.58 1.16 6.10
C LEU A 80 -12.84 0.43 7.42
N THR A 81 -12.43 -0.83 7.49
CA THR A 81 -12.49 -1.60 8.74
C THR A 81 -11.46 -1.09 9.74
N GLU A 82 -11.55 -1.49 11.01
CA GLU A 82 -10.52 -1.15 12.01
C GLU A 82 -9.13 -1.64 11.59
N ILE A 83 -9.06 -2.82 10.95
CA ILE A 83 -7.82 -3.36 10.41
C ILE A 83 -7.29 -2.47 9.27
N ASP A 84 -8.16 -2.01 8.37
CA ASP A 84 -7.78 -1.09 7.30
C ASP A 84 -7.21 0.23 7.88
N GLN A 85 -7.85 0.78 8.91
CA GLN A 85 -7.37 2.01 9.58
C GLN A 85 -6.02 1.81 10.25
N ASN A 86 -5.84 0.70 10.96
CA ASN A 86 -4.57 0.36 11.58
C ASN A 86 -3.44 0.17 10.55
N ILE A 87 -3.74 -0.42 9.39
CA ILE A 87 -2.79 -0.56 8.30
C ILE A 87 -2.43 0.82 7.72
N LEU A 88 -3.40 1.71 7.50
CA LEU A 88 -3.17 3.07 7.00
C LEU A 88 -2.29 3.89 7.96
N ALA A 89 -2.57 3.83 9.25
CA ALA A 89 -1.75 4.47 10.28
C ALA A 89 -0.31 3.93 10.28
N LEU A 90 -0.16 2.62 10.08
CA LEU A 90 1.14 1.94 10.09
C LEU A 90 2.01 2.25 8.86
N ILE A 91 1.43 2.40 7.66
CA ILE A 91 2.21 2.67 6.44
C ILE A 91 2.49 4.16 6.21
N GLY A 92 1.79 5.03 6.94
CA GLY A 92 1.93 6.48 6.88
C GLY A 92 1.23 7.14 5.67
N PRO A 93 0.85 8.43 5.80
CA PRO A 93 0.02 9.13 4.83
C PRO A 93 0.70 9.30 3.46
N THR A 94 2.02 9.48 3.43
CA THR A 94 2.77 9.68 2.17
C THR A 94 2.65 8.49 1.20
N VAL A 95 2.54 7.27 1.72
CA VAL A 95 2.37 6.06 0.89
C VAL A 95 0.94 5.99 0.32
N VAL A 96 -0.01 6.58 1.02
CA VAL A 96 -1.45 6.54 0.74
C VAL A 96 -1.86 7.67 -0.20
N GLU A 97 -1.38 8.87 0.06
CA GLU A 97 -1.79 10.13 -0.57
C GLU A 97 -0.79 10.63 -1.61
N GLY A 98 0.44 10.12 -1.61
CA GLY A 98 1.51 10.65 -2.44
C GLY A 98 2.25 11.81 -1.78
N HIS A 99 3.14 12.46 -2.52
CA HIS A 99 3.91 13.60 -2.04
C HIS A 99 3.28 14.90 -2.58
N ASN A 100 2.68 15.71 -1.72
CA ASN A 100 1.95 16.93 -2.13
C ASN A 100 2.85 18.00 -2.79
N SER A 101 4.18 17.90 -2.66
CA SER A 101 5.13 18.86 -3.23
C SER A 101 5.61 18.48 -4.64
N VAL A 102 5.23 17.31 -5.16
CA VAL A 102 5.61 16.87 -6.51
C VAL A 102 4.41 17.00 -7.42
N GLN A 103 4.49 17.94 -8.36
CA GLN A 103 3.47 18.13 -9.39
C GLN A 103 3.40 16.91 -10.30
N GLU A 104 2.20 16.39 -10.56
CA GLU A 104 2.02 15.25 -11.47
C GLU A 104 2.47 15.60 -12.90
N SER A 105 3.08 14.65 -13.60
CA SER A 105 3.52 14.84 -14.99
C SER A 105 2.31 15.02 -15.92
N ASN A 106 2.21 16.19 -16.54
CA ASN A 106 1.19 16.45 -17.56
C ASN A 106 1.64 15.90 -18.93
N VAL A 107 0.83 15.05 -19.55
CA VAL A 107 1.04 14.59 -20.93
C VAL A 107 0.20 15.44 -21.88
N GLN A 108 0.86 16.22 -22.75
CA GLN A 108 0.20 16.97 -23.81
C GLN A 108 0.13 16.11 -25.08
N PHE A 109 -1.06 15.59 -25.40
CA PHE A 109 -1.29 14.90 -26.67
C PHE A 109 -1.46 15.94 -27.78
N VAL A 110 -0.38 16.19 -28.53
CA VAL A 110 -0.45 17.06 -29.72
C VAL A 110 -1.10 16.27 -30.85
N ASN A 111 -2.37 16.55 -31.14
CA ASN A 111 -3.04 16.06 -32.34
C ASN A 111 -2.40 16.73 -33.57
N LYS A 112 -1.40 16.08 -34.18
CA LYS A 112 -0.93 16.45 -35.51
C LYS A 112 -2.01 16.09 -36.52
N MET A 113 -2.78 17.08 -36.94
CA MET A 113 -3.65 16.98 -38.10
C MET A 113 -2.78 16.75 -39.35
N ILE A 114 -2.64 15.49 -39.77
CA ILE A 114 -1.98 15.17 -41.03
C ILE A 114 -2.94 15.56 -42.15
N ILE A 115 -2.74 16.75 -42.71
CA ILE A 115 -3.37 17.15 -43.97
C ILE A 115 -2.72 16.28 -45.05
N ARG A 116 -3.41 15.24 -45.52
CA ARG A 116 -3.03 14.51 -46.73
C ARG A 116 -3.33 15.41 -47.93
N ARG A 117 -2.30 15.74 -48.71
CA ARG A 117 -2.44 16.35 -50.04
C ARG A 117 -2.98 15.35 -51.04
#